data_AF-A0AAC9ANA4-F1
#
_entry.id   AF-A0AAC9ANA4-F1
#
_cell.length_a   1.000
_cell.length_b   1.000
_cell.length_c   1.000
_cell.angle_alpha   90.00
_cell.angle_beta   90.00
_cell.angle_gamma   90.00
#
_symmetry.space_group_name_H-M   'P 1'
#
loop_
_entity.id
_entity.type
_entity.pdbx_description
1 polymer ?
#
loop_
_entity_poly.entity_id
_entity_poly.type
_entity_poly.pdbx_seq_one_letter_code
_entity_poly.pdbx_strand_id
1 'polypeptide(L)'
;MSEPHVTALPGATVSRLPGYLRALHEAEESGVEVISSVELATRAGVHPALLRRDLSQLGSYGTRGVGYDVDTLIREIGRVVGDRLTWPVVIVGVGHLGQALAHHKVLRDRGFELVGLVDSSPDVIGSRITGVEVRPPDGLAEAVTEGHAVIGVITTPPGEAQGVADALVAAGIRRILNFAAQPLEVPASVTVRAVDLTGEMQVLVYHEIHER
;
A
#
# COMPACT_ATOMS: atom_id res chain seq x y z
N MET A 1 -28.83 8.09 11.57
CA MET A 1 -27.50 7.78 12.10
C MET A 1 -26.51 8.43 11.17
N SER A 2 -25.85 9.50 11.61
CA SER A 2 -24.94 10.26 10.75
C SER A 2 -23.67 9.46 10.51
N GLU A 3 -23.34 9.22 9.25
CA GLU A 3 -22.04 8.67 8.85
C GLU A 3 -20.92 9.55 9.40
N PRO A 4 -19.82 8.98 9.93
CA PRO A 4 -18.71 9.79 10.40
C PRO A 4 -18.13 10.55 9.21
N HIS A 5 -18.18 11.87 9.26
CA HIS A 5 -17.48 12.74 8.34
C HIS A 5 -15.98 12.55 8.56
N VAL A 6 -15.37 11.62 7.83
CA VAL A 6 -13.92 11.58 7.71
C VAL A 6 -13.55 12.82 6.91
N THR A 7 -13.16 13.89 7.61
CA THR A 7 -12.47 15.02 6.99
C THR A 7 -11.37 14.42 6.12
N ALA A 8 -11.40 14.69 4.80
CA ALA A 8 -10.45 14.09 3.87
C ALA A 8 -9.02 14.42 4.33
N LEU A 9 -8.30 13.40 4.81
CA LEU A 9 -6.95 13.57 5.33
C LEU A 9 -6.01 13.99 4.19
N PRO A 10 -5.02 14.86 4.44
CA PRO A 10 -4.03 15.19 3.43
C PRO A 10 -3.32 13.93 2.93
N GLY A 11 -3.12 13.80 1.61
CA GLY A 11 -2.47 12.63 1.02
C GLY A 11 -1.06 12.34 1.59
N ALA A 12 -0.34 13.39 1.98
CA ALA A 12 0.94 13.27 2.67
C ALA A 12 0.80 12.58 4.04
N THR A 13 -0.25 12.91 4.80
CA THR A 13 -0.56 12.26 6.09
C THR A 13 -0.94 10.80 5.87
N VAL A 14 -1.85 10.53 4.92
CA VAL A 14 -2.26 9.15 4.55
C VAL A 14 -1.05 8.30 4.17
N SER A 15 -0.07 8.86 3.45
CA SER A 15 1.15 8.16 3.04
C SER A 15 2.05 7.77 4.22
N ARG A 16 1.96 8.45 5.37
CA ARG A 16 2.77 8.17 6.56
C ARG A 16 2.08 7.25 7.56
N LEU A 17 0.75 7.17 7.56
CA LEU A 17 -0.01 6.33 8.50
C LEU A 17 0.43 4.85 8.53
N PRO A 18 0.72 4.18 7.39
CA PRO A 18 1.22 2.81 7.42
C PRO A 18 2.55 2.67 8.17
N GLY A 19 3.43 3.69 8.08
CA GLY A 19 4.69 3.72 8.83
C GLY A 19 4.47 3.87 10.34
N TYR A 20 3.49 4.68 10.74
CA TYR A 20 3.10 4.81 12.15
C TYR A 20 2.52 3.51 12.69
N LEU A 21 1.63 2.87 11.92
CA LEU A 21 1.03 1.60 12.33
C LEU A 21 2.07 0.49 12.48
N ARG A 22 3.05 0.41 11.57
CA ARG A 22 4.18 -0.52 11.69
C ARG A 22 4.97 -0.28 12.98
N ALA A 23 5.37 0.97 13.25
CA ALA A 23 6.11 1.32 14.45
C ALA A 23 5.34 1.05 15.75
N LEU A 24 4.00 1.17 15.72
CA LEU A 24 3.13 0.85 16.84
C LEU A 24 3.03 -0.66 17.09
N HIS A 25 2.91 -1.49 16.05
CA HIS A 25 2.94 -2.94 16.22
C HIS A 25 4.29 -3.44 16.75
N GLU A 26 5.40 -2.86 16.30
CA GLU A 26 6.72 -3.17 16.87
C GLU A 26 6.80 -2.80 18.36
N ALA A 27 6.11 -1.73 18.78
CA ALA A 27 6.02 -1.33 20.18
C ALA A 27 5.13 -2.29 20.99
N GLU A 28 3.97 -2.68 20.45
CA GLU A 28 3.04 -3.68 21.00
C GLU A 28 3.74 -5.03 21.21
N GLU A 29 4.46 -5.52 20.20
CA GLU A 29 5.27 -6.75 20.27
C GLU A 29 6.39 -6.68 21.31
N SER A 30 6.88 -5.46 21.61
CA SER A 30 7.87 -5.20 22.65
C SER A 30 7.26 -5.00 24.05
N GLY A 31 5.93 -5.11 24.20
CA GLY A 31 5.21 -4.91 25.46
C GLY A 31 5.11 -3.45 25.90
N VAL A 32 5.24 -2.49 24.97
CA VAL A 32 5.10 -1.06 25.26
C VAL A 32 3.62 -0.69 25.26
N GLU A 33 3.08 -0.29 26.41
CA GLU A 33 1.69 0.15 26.54
C GLU A 33 1.50 1.63 26.17
N VAL A 34 2.47 2.48 26.52
CA VAL A 34 2.44 3.93 26.27
C VAL A 34 3.72 4.37 25.57
N ILE A 35 3.59 5.07 24.44
CA ILE A 35 4.71 5.54 23.62
C ILE A 35 4.73 7.08 23.53
N SER A 36 5.92 7.67 23.62
CA SER A 36 6.07 9.12 23.44
C SER A 36 6.02 9.52 21.95
N SER A 37 5.68 10.78 21.65
CA SER A 37 5.71 11.29 20.27
C SER A 37 7.11 11.30 19.67
N VAL A 38 8.14 11.44 20.50
CA VAL A 38 9.52 11.44 20.04
C VAL A 38 9.90 10.03 19.63
N GLU A 39 9.66 9.06 20.51
CA GLU A 39 9.98 7.66 20.24
C GLU A 39 9.21 7.10 19.06
N LEU A 40 7.89 7.33 18.98
CA LEU A 40 7.09 6.87 17.85
C LEU A 40 7.56 7.49 16.53
N ALA A 41 7.92 8.76 16.54
CA ALA A 41 8.41 9.45 15.35
C ALA A 41 9.78 8.92 14.91
N THR A 42 10.69 8.64 15.85
CA THR A 42 11.97 8.00 15.58
C THR A 42 11.79 6.62 14.96
N ARG A 43 10.95 5.77 15.54
CA ARG A 43 10.65 4.42 15.00
C ARG A 43 10.02 4.50 13.59
N ALA A 44 9.16 5.49 13.37
CA ALA A 44 8.52 5.70 12.07
C ALA A 44 9.39 6.44 11.04
N GLY A 45 10.59 6.90 11.40
CA GLY A 45 11.48 7.65 10.51
C GLY A 45 10.96 9.04 10.12
N VAL A 46 10.22 9.72 11.00
CA VAL A 46 9.67 11.06 10.75
C VAL A 46 10.06 12.04 11.85
N HIS A 47 9.89 13.34 11.58
CA HIS A 47 10.11 14.36 12.59
C HIS A 47 8.96 14.37 13.64
N PRO A 48 9.23 14.49 14.97
CA PRO A 48 8.20 14.45 16.01
C PRO A 48 7.10 15.52 15.89
N ALA A 49 7.46 16.71 15.37
CA ALA A 49 6.48 17.77 15.11
C ALA A 49 5.48 17.38 14.00
N LEU A 50 5.95 16.68 12.96
CA LEU A 50 5.12 16.20 11.86
C LEU A 50 4.17 15.11 12.34
N LEU A 51 4.67 14.15 13.12
CA LEU A 51 3.84 13.10 13.71
C LEU A 51 2.71 13.66 14.57
N ARG A 52 3.01 14.61 15.47
CA ARG A 52 1.97 15.24 16.30
C ARG A 52 0.90 15.94 15.47
N ARG A 53 1.31 16.63 14.39
CA ARG A 53 0.37 17.28 13.46
C ARG A 53 -0.54 16.25 12.79
N ASP A 54 0.04 15.15 12.30
CA ASP A 54 -0.72 14.10 11.62
C ASP A 54 -1.70 13.39 12.56
N LEU A 55 -1.27 13.02 13.77
CA LEU A 55 -2.16 12.41 14.76
C LEU A 55 -3.30 13.36 15.16
N SER A 56 -3.02 14.66 15.28
CA SER A 56 -4.06 15.66 15.60
C SER A 56 -5.15 15.78 14.53
N GLN A 57 -4.85 15.40 13.27
CA GLN A 57 -5.82 15.38 12.18
C GLN A 57 -6.76 14.16 12.25
N LEU A 58 -6.30 13.07 12.88
CA LEU A 58 -7.12 11.89 13.12
C LEU A 58 -8.05 12.10 14.31
N GLY A 59 -7.63 12.91 15.29
CA GLY A 59 -8.32 13.15 16.54
C GLY A 59 -7.36 13.57 17.65
N SER A 60 -7.90 13.83 18.84
CA SER A 60 -7.06 14.11 20.02
C SER A 60 -6.69 12.79 20.70
N TYR A 61 -5.59 12.21 20.26
CA TYR A 61 -5.02 11.01 20.85
C TYR A 61 -3.81 11.40 21.69
N GLY A 62 -3.75 10.90 22.91
CA GLY A 62 -2.65 11.15 23.85
C GLY A 62 -2.85 12.35 24.77
N THR A 63 -2.15 12.31 25.90
CA THR A 63 -2.15 13.39 26.90
C THR A 63 -0.79 14.05 26.91
N ARG A 64 -0.76 15.39 26.91
CA ARG A 64 0.49 16.16 26.93
C ARG A 64 1.32 15.75 28.16
N GLY A 65 2.53 15.26 27.92
CA GLY A 65 3.44 14.80 28.98
C GLY A 65 3.28 13.34 29.39
N VAL A 66 2.30 12.61 28.84
CA VAL A 66 2.09 11.17 29.12
C VAL A 66 2.47 10.31 27.91
N GLY A 67 2.10 10.73 26.70
CA GLY A 67 2.30 9.94 25.48
C GLY A 67 0.97 9.41 24.94
N TYR A 68 1.05 8.36 24.13
CA TYR A 68 -0.09 7.73 23.48
C TYR A 68 -0.19 6.28 23.92
N ASP A 69 -1.42 5.85 24.24
CA ASP A 69 -1.76 4.45 24.41
C ASP A 69 -1.60 3.72 23.07
N VAL A 70 -0.74 2.69 23.05
CA VAL A 70 -0.33 1.99 21.83
C VAL A 70 -1.52 1.28 21.19
N ASP A 71 -2.27 0.50 21.98
CA ASP A 71 -3.45 -0.24 21.51
C ASP A 71 -4.52 0.68 20.92
N THR A 72 -4.76 1.82 21.57
CA THR A 72 -5.71 2.82 21.07
C THR A 72 -5.25 3.40 19.74
N LEU A 73 -3.98 3.79 19.61
CA LEU A 73 -3.49 4.31 18.33
C LEU A 73 -3.52 3.25 17.22
N ILE A 74 -3.19 1.99 17.52
CA ILE A 74 -3.29 0.88 16.56
C ILE A 74 -4.72 0.77 16.04
N ARG A 75 -5.72 0.75 16.94
CA ARG A 75 -7.14 0.68 16.54
C ARG A 75 -7.56 1.87 15.68
N GLU A 76 -7.18 3.07 16.07
CA GLU A 76 -7.63 4.30 15.40
C GLU A 76 -6.97 4.49 14.03
N ILE A 77 -5.65 4.31 13.95
CA ILE A 77 -4.93 4.36 12.67
C ILE A 77 -5.36 3.19 11.79
N GLY A 78 -5.47 1.99 12.36
CA GLY A 78 -5.89 0.77 11.68
C GLY A 78 -7.25 0.94 11.00
N ARG A 79 -8.23 1.51 11.69
CA ARG A 79 -9.55 1.83 11.12
C ARG A 79 -9.48 2.75 9.91
N VAL A 80 -8.54 3.68 9.89
CA VAL A 80 -8.39 4.66 8.79
C VAL A 80 -7.66 4.06 7.60
N VAL A 81 -6.65 3.22 7.83
CA VAL A 81 -5.86 2.60 6.75
C VAL A 81 -6.43 1.26 6.27
N GLY A 82 -7.47 0.75 6.92
CA GLY A 82 -8.10 -0.52 6.58
C GLY A 82 -7.36 -1.75 7.13
N ASP A 83 -6.63 -1.60 8.24
CA ASP A 83 -6.00 -2.73 8.92
C ASP A 83 -7.07 -3.71 9.42
N ARG A 84 -6.76 -5.02 9.36
CA ARG A 84 -7.68 -6.13 9.69
C ARG A 84 -8.89 -6.30 8.76
N LEU A 85 -8.91 -5.61 7.62
CA LEU A 85 -9.84 -5.88 6.53
C LEU A 85 -9.14 -6.68 5.43
N THR A 86 -9.92 -7.44 4.67
CA THR A 86 -9.42 -8.14 3.49
C THR A 86 -9.57 -7.26 2.27
N TRP A 87 -8.50 -7.14 1.48
CA TRP A 87 -8.39 -6.33 0.29
C TRP A 87 -7.99 -7.22 -0.89
N PRO A 88 -8.96 -7.66 -1.70
CA PRO A 88 -8.70 -8.48 -2.88
C PRO A 88 -7.88 -7.74 -3.94
N VAL A 89 -6.78 -8.36 -4.38
CA VAL A 89 -5.77 -7.78 -5.26
C VAL A 89 -5.58 -8.66 -6.50
N VAL A 90 -5.51 -8.01 -7.66
CA VAL A 90 -5.04 -8.62 -8.91
C VAL A 90 -3.65 -8.09 -9.25
N ILE A 91 -2.74 -8.97 -9.64
CA ILE A 91 -1.40 -8.59 -10.14
C ILE A 91 -1.34 -8.87 -11.63
N VAL A 92 -0.93 -7.88 -12.41
CA VAL A 92 -0.68 -7.99 -13.86
C VAL A 92 0.82 -7.85 -14.12
N GLY A 93 1.40 -8.88 -14.72
CA GLY A 93 2.84 -9.06 -14.91
C GLY A 93 3.45 -9.95 -13.83
N VAL A 94 3.51 -11.25 -14.08
CA VAL A 94 4.03 -12.32 -13.23
C VAL A 94 5.49 -12.66 -13.60
N GLY A 95 6.28 -11.63 -13.89
CA GLY A 95 7.75 -11.70 -13.93
C GLY A 95 8.34 -11.74 -12.51
N HIS A 96 9.66 -11.52 -12.36
CA HIS A 96 10.35 -11.61 -11.07
C HIS A 96 9.68 -10.80 -9.94
N LEU A 97 9.31 -9.55 -10.21
CA LEU A 97 8.69 -8.68 -9.20
C LEU A 97 7.26 -9.12 -8.87
N GLY A 98 6.43 -9.41 -9.87
CA GLY A 98 5.06 -9.90 -9.66
C GLY A 98 5.03 -11.20 -8.87
N GLN A 99 5.93 -12.14 -9.19
CA GLN A 99 6.11 -13.37 -8.42
C GLN A 99 6.55 -13.10 -6.98
N ALA A 100 7.53 -12.21 -6.77
CA ALA A 100 7.97 -11.85 -5.42
C ALA A 100 6.83 -11.26 -4.58
N LEU A 101 6.02 -10.37 -5.17
CA LEU A 101 4.84 -9.79 -4.52
C LEU A 101 3.78 -10.86 -4.19
N ALA A 102 3.48 -11.77 -5.13
CA ALA A 102 2.53 -12.85 -4.93
C ALA A 102 2.92 -13.78 -3.76
N HIS A 103 4.22 -14.01 -3.57
CA HIS A 103 4.74 -14.81 -2.46
C HIS A 103 4.83 -14.05 -1.13
N HIS A 104 4.74 -12.72 -1.13
CA HIS A 104 5.03 -11.88 0.03
C HIS A 104 4.04 -12.09 1.18
N LYS A 105 4.46 -12.90 2.18
CA LYS A 105 3.61 -13.27 3.32
C LYS A 105 3.06 -12.07 4.08
N VAL A 106 3.88 -11.03 4.28
CA VAL A 106 3.48 -9.84 5.05
C VAL A 106 2.33 -9.10 4.37
N LEU A 107 2.20 -9.13 3.05
CA LEU A 107 1.05 -8.50 2.38
C LEU A 107 -0.24 -9.25 2.75
N ARG A 108 -0.19 -10.59 2.71
CA ARG A 108 -1.34 -11.44 3.09
C ARG A 108 -1.70 -11.30 4.57
N ASP A 109 -0.72 -11.26 5.45
CA ASP A 109 -0.93 -11.05 6.89
C ASP A 109 -1.57 -9.67 7.19
N ARG A 110 -1.37 -8.70 6.29
CA ARG A 110 -1.98 -7.36 6.35
C ARG A 110 -3.32 -7.26 5.61
N GLY A 111 -3.89 -8.39 5.22
CA GLY A 111 -5.21 -8.47 4.59
C GLY A 111 -5.22 -8.32 3.08
N PHE A 112 -4.08 -8.11 2.41
CA PHE A 112 -4.03 -8.08 0.94
C PHE A 112 -4.11 -9.51 0.40
N GLU A 113 -5.30 -9.91 -0.02
CA GLU A 113 -5.58 -11.23 -0.56
C GLU A 113 -5.35 -11.24 -2.06
N LEU A 114 -4.49 -12.15 -2.54
CA LEU A 114 -4.28 -12.32 -3.97
C LEU A 114 -5.44 -13.14 -4.53
N VAL A 115 -6.22 -12.53 -5.44
CA VAL A 115 -7.39 -13.17 -6.06
C VAL A 115 -7.25 -13.37 -7.56
N GLY A 116 -6.26 -12.72 -8.19
CA GLY A 116 -6.02 -12.84 -9.61
C GLY A 116 -4.56 -12.60 -9.98
N LEU A 117 -4.10 -13.35 -10.98
CA LEU A 117 -2.79 -13.20 -11.60
C LEU A 117 -2.99 -13.20 -13.11
N VAL A 118 -2.37 -12.24 -13.79
CA VAL A 118 -2.47 -12.10 -15.25
C VAL A 118 -1.09 -11.87 -15.86
N ASP A 119 -0.76 -12.63 -16.90
CA ASP A 119 0.49 -12.46 -17.65
C ASP A 119 0.27 -12.81 -19.13
N SER A 120 1.10 -12.25 -20.01
CA SER A 120 1.07 -12.51 -21.46
C SER A 120 2.02 -13.64 -21.90
N SER A 121 2.95 -14.05 -21.04
CA SER A 121 3.92 -15.10 -21.32
C SER A 121 3.28 -16.49 -21.26
N PRO A 122 3.32 -17.26 -22.36
CA PRO A 122 2.83 -18.64 -22.39
C PRO A 122 3.51 -19.56 -21.35
N ASP A 123 4.70 -19.21 -20.90
CA ASP A 123 5.48 -20.03 -19.96
C ASP A 123 4.89 -20.06 -18.55
N VAL A 124 4.16 -19.00 -18.16
CA VAL A 124 3.57 -18.89 -16.82
C VAL A 124 2.05 -19.03 -16.82
N ILE A 125 1.37 -18.82 -17.96
CA ILE A 125 -0.08 -18.99 -18.06
C ILE A 125 -0.48 -20.43 -17.69
N GLY A 126 -1.52 -20.58 -16.87
CA GLY A 126 -2.00 -21.86 -16.33
C GLY A 126 -1.20 -22.39 -15.14
N SER A 127 -0.04 -21.80 -14.82
CA SER A 127 0.66 -22.10 -13.58
C SER A 127 -0.11 -21.56 -12.36
N ARG A 128 0.21 -22.07 -11.18
CA ARG A 128 -0.39 -21.62 -9.91
C ARG A 128 0.67 -21.05 -8.98
N ILE A 129 0.41 -19.86 -8.47
CA ILE A 129 1.22 -19.21 -7.44
C ILE A 129 0.33 -19.00 -6.23
N THR A 130 0.77 -19.49 -5.07
CA THR A 130 0.03 -19.41 -3.81
C THR A 130 -1.44 -19.86 -3.91
N GLY A 131 -1.75 -20.79 -4.83
CA GLY A 131 -3.08 -21.32 -5.08
C GLY A 131 -3.88 -20.60 -6.18
N VAL A 132 -3.44 -19.42 -6.62
CA VAL A 132 -4.07 -18.60 -7.66
C VAL A 132 -3.48 -18.95 -9.02
N GLU A 133 -4.35 -19.18 -10.01
CA GLU A 133 -3.96 -19.50 -11.38
C GLU A 133 -3.61 -18.24 -12.18
N VAL A 134 -2.54 -18.31 -12.96
CA VAL A 134 -2.14 -17.23 -13.88
C VAL A 134 -2.98 -17.31 -15.14
N ARG A 135 -3.80 -16.28 -15.39
CA ARG A 135 -4.66 -16.17 -16.56
C ARG A 135 -3.99 -15.38 -17.69
N PRO A 136 -4.37 -15.61 -18.95
CA PRO A 136 -3.98 -14.74 -20.06
C PRO A 136 -4.61 -13.34 -19.91
N PRO A 137 -4.12 -12.32 -20.65
CA PRO A 137 -4.62 -10.94 -20.57
C PRO A 137 -6.14 -10.80 -20.73
N ASP A 138 -6.72 -11.59 -21.64
CA ASP A 138 -8.15 -11.61 -21.94
C ASP A 138 -9.00 -12.06 -20.73
N GLY A 139 -8.40 -12.77 -19.78
CA GLY A 139 -9.04 -13.19 -18.53
C GLY A 139 -9.00 -12.14 -17.41
N LEU A 140 -8.42 -10.95 -17.64
CA LEU A 140 -8.28 -9.92 -16.60
C LEU A 140 -9.63 -9.46 -16.04
N ALA A 141 -10.60 -9.19 -16.91
CA ALA A 141 -11.90 -8.70 -16.49
C ALA A 141 -12.61 -9.73 -15.59
N GLU A 142 -12.51 -11.01 -15.93
CA GLU A 142 -13.06 -12.11 -15.15
C GLU A 142 -12.33 -12.27 -13.80
N ALA A 143 -10.99 -12.20 -13.78
CA ALA A 143 -10.21 -12.25 -12.54
C ALA A 143 -10.60 -11.11 -11.58
N VAL A 144 -10.88 -9.92 -12.11
CA VAL A 144 -11.34 -8.77 -11.32
C VAL A 144 -12.75 -9.00 -10.77
N THR A 145 -13.69 -9.47 -11.58
CA THR A 145 -15.09 -9.62 -11.16
C THR A 145 -15.30 -10.81 -10.23
N GLU A 146 -14.73 -11.98 -10.54
CA GLU A 146 -14.84 -13.19 -9.71
C GLU A 146 -14.13 -13.03 -8.37
N GLY A 147 -12.95 -12.40 -8.38
CA GLY A 147 -12.18 -12.14 -7.17
C GLY A 147 -12.66 -10.94 -6.37
N HIS A 148 -13.65 -10.19 -6.87
CA HIS A 148 -14.05 -8.89 -6.34
C HIS A 148 -12.84 -7.97 -6.08
N ALA A 149 -11.88 -7.97 -7.00
CA ALA A 149 -10.64 -7.23 -6.87
C ALA A 149 -10.91 -5.73 -6.71
N VAL A 150 -10.28 -5.11 -5.72
CA VAL A 150 -10.40 -3.68 -5.43
C VAL A 150 -9.11 -2.91 -5.72
N ILE A 151 -7.99 -3.63 -5.82
CA ILE A 151 -6.67 -3.09 -6.14
C ILE A 151 -6.07 -3.85 -7.34
N GLY A 152 -5.58 -3.10 -8.33
CA GLY A 152 -4.74 -3.63 -9.39
C GLY A 152 -3.27 -3.29 -9.14
N VAL A 153 -2.38 -4.26 -9.31
CA VAL A 153 -0.93 -4.06 -9.23
C VAL A 153 -0.34 -4.28 -10.60
N ILE A 154 0.42 -3.31 -11.10
CA ILE A 154 1.08 -3.38 -12.40
C ILE A 154 2.58 -3.60 -12.18
N THR A 155 3.06 -4.74 -12.65
CA THR A 155 4.47 -5.15 -12.60
C THR A 155 5.00 -5.54 -13.98
N THR A 156 4.36 -5.03 -15.03
CA THR A 156 4.77 -5.20 -16.44
C THR A 156 5.89 -4.24 -16.85
N PRO A 157 6.57 -4.48 -17.99
CA PRO A 157 7.46 -3.49 -18.59
C PRO A 157 6.76 -2.14 -18.86
N PRO A 158 7.49 -1.01 -18.88
CA PRO A 158 6.92 0.32 -19.08
C PRO A 158 6.03 0.46 -20.33
N GLY A 159 6.46 -0.11 -21.46
CA GLY A 159 5.73 -0.02 -22.73
C GLY A 159 4.34 -0.68 -22.73
N GLU A 160 4.06 -1.57 -21.77
CA GLU A 160 2.79 -2.30 -21.65
C GLU A 160 1.90 -1.70 -20.56
N ALA A 161 2.46 -0.91 -19.64
CA ALA A 161 1.81 -0.50 -18.40
C ALA A 161 0.55 0.34 -18.62
N GLN A 162 0.52 1.20 -19.64
CA GLN A 162 -0.67 2.01 -19.95
C GLN A 162 -1.85 1.14 -20.40
N GLY A 163 -1.62 0.19 -21.32
CA GLY A 163 -2.68 -0.70 -21.78
C GLY A 163 -3.23 -1.58 -20.66
N VAL A 164 -2.37 -2.03 -19.75
CA VAL A 164 -2.79 -2.74 -18.54
C VAL A 164 -3.62 -1.85 -17.62
N ALA A 165 -3.21 -0.60 -17.41
CA ALA A 165 -3.96 0.35 -16.59
C ALA A 165 -5.36 0.60 -17.17
N ASP A 166 -5.46 0.81 -18.49
CA ASP A 166 -6.73 1.00 -19.19
C ASP A 166 -7.65 -0.22 -19.02
N ALA A 167 -7.09 -1.43 -19.15
CA ALA A 167 -7.84 -2.67 -18.98
C ALA A 167 -8.32 -2.88 -17.53
N LEU A 168 -7.48 -2.57 -16.53
CA LEU A 168 -7.87 -2.59 -15.11
C LEU A 168 -9.01 -1.60 -14.84
N VAL A 169 -8.92 -0.38 -15.38
CA VAL A 169 -9.96 0.65 -15.22
C VAL A 169 -11.26 0.23 -15.89
N ALA A 170 -11.19 -0.36 -17.09
CA ALA A 170 -12.35 -0.90 -17.79
C ALA A 170 -13.01 -2.06 -17.02
N ALA A 171 -12.23 -2.88 -16.32
CA ALA A 171 -12.71 -3.94 -15.44
C ALA A 171 -13.29 -3.41 -14.10
N GLY A 172 -13.19 -2.11 -13.84
CA GLY A 172 -13.79 -1.46 -12.67
C GLY A 172 -12.81 -1.11 -11.55
N ILE A 173 -11.52 -1.41 -11.70
CA ILE A 173 -10.50 -1.05 -10.71
C ILE A 173 -10.32 0.47 -10.63
N ARG A 174 -10.33 1.01 -9.41
CA ARG A 174 -10.13 2.45 -9.14
C ARG A 174 -8.88 2.75 -8.32
N ARG A 175 -8.14 1.72 -7.89
CA ARG A 175 -6.93 1.84 -7.08
C ARG A 175 -5.84 1.01 -7.75
N ILE A 176 -4.78 1.68 -8.21
CA ILE A 176 -3.68 1.04 -8.93
C ILE A 176 -2.37 1.31 -8.18
N LEU A 177 -1.62 0.24 -7.91
CA LEU A 177 -0.22 0.31 -7.49
C LEU A 177 0.64 0.03 -8.73
N ASN A 178 1.43 1.01 -9.15
CA ASN A 178 2.21 0.94 -10.37
C ASN A 178 3.70 0.80 -10.05
N PHE A 179 4.29 -0.34 -10.42
CA PHE A 179 5.74 -0.56 -10.38
C PHE A 179 6.39 -0.36 -11.75
N ALA A 180 5.62 -0.12 -12.82
CA ALA A 180 6.21 0.28 -14.08
C ALA A 180 6.84 1.66 -13.88
N ALA A 181 8.11 1.80 -14.27
CA ALA A 181 8.88 3.04 -14.16
C ALA A 181 8.44 4.10 -15.21
N GLN A 182 7.13 4.33 -15.30
CA GLN A 182 6.48 5.23 -16.23
C GLN A 182 5.17 5.77 -15.61
N PRO A 183 4.88 7.08 -15.75
CA PRO A 183 3.58 7.65 -15.38
C PRO A 183 2.43 7.06 -16.19
N LEU A 184 1.26 6.89 -15.56
CA LEU A 184 0.05 6.39 -16.19
C LEU A 184 -0.96 7.52 -16.38
N GLU A 185 -1.59 7.58 -17.54
CA GLU A 185 -2.71 8.49 -17.80
C GLU A 185 -4.01 7.76 -17.45
N VAL A 186 -4.70 8.21 -16.41
CA VAL A 186 -5.95 7.59 -15.95
C VAL A 186 -7.03 8.64 -15.65
N PRO A 187 -8.32 8.27 -15.68
CA PRO A 187 -9.40 9.18 -15.29
C PRO A 187 -9.25 9.67 -13.84
N ALA A 188 -9.71 10.89 -13.54
CA ALA A 188 -9.61 11.49 -12.20
C ALA A 188 -10.25 10.65 -11.06
N SER A 189 -11.19 9.76 -11.40
CA SER A 189 -11.78 8.79 -10.46
C SER A 189 -10.83 7.68 -9.99
N VAL A 190 -9.68 7.51 -10.64
CA VAL A 190 -8.71 6.44 -10.42
C VAL A 190 -7.52 7.02 -9.66
N THR A 191 -7.15 6.35 -8.58
CA THR A 191 -5.96 6.70 -7.79
C THR A 191 -4.82 5.77 -8.17
N VAL A 192 -3.70 6.36 -8.59
CA VAL A 192 -2.47 5.63 -8.90
C VAL A 192 -1.41 5.97 -7.86
N ARG A 193 -0.78 4.94 -7.30
CA ARG A 193 0.43 5.07 -6.47
C ARG A 193 1.58 4.45 -7.25
N ALA A 194 2.51 5.28 -7.70
CA ALA A 194 3.73 4.81 -8.35
C ALA A 194 4.79 4.44 -7.30
N VAL A 195 5.52 3.36 -7.54
CA VAL A 195 6.70 2.97 -6.78
C VAL A 195 7.93 3.16 -7.66
N ASP A 196 8.76 4.14 -7.33
CA ASP A 196 9.97 4.47 -8.08
C ASP A 196 11.23 4.10 -7.28
N LEU A 197 11.63 2.83 -7.37
CA LEU A 197 12.82 2.34 -6.69
C LEU A 197 14.10 3.06 -7.14
N THR A 198 14.17 3.46 -8.42
CA THR A 198 15.35 4.14 -8.97
C THR A 198 15.49 5.54 -8.41
N GLY A 199 14.38 6.29 -8.33
CA GLY A 199 14.34 7.61 -7.70
C GLY A 199 14.78 7.55 -6.23
N GLU A 200 14.30 6.57 -5.48
CA GLU A 200 14.71 6.38 -4.07
C GLU A 200 16.22 6.10 -3.95
N MET A 201 16.81 5.29 -4.83
CA MET A 201 18.25 5.06 -4.85
C MET A 201 19.04 6.33 -5.19
N GLN A 202 18.55 7.15 -6.12
CA GLN A 202 19.19 8.42 -6.48
C GLN A 202 19.19 9.42 -5.31
N VAL A 203 18.14 9.43 -4.49
CA VAL A 203 18.12 10.23 -3.25
C VAL A 203 19.22 9.79 -2.29
N LEU A 204 19.44 8.48 -2.11
CA LEU A 204 20.54 7.99 -1.28
C LEU A 204 21.91 8.40 -1.84
N VAL A 205 22.08 8.33 -3.16
CA VAL A 205 23.30 8.80 -3.84
C VAL A 205 23.52 10.30 -3.62
N TYR A 206 22.46 11.11 -3.60
CA TYR A 206 22.56 12.54 -3.30
C TYR A 206 23.19 12.78 -1.92
N HIS A 207 22.73 12.07 -0.88
CA HIS A 207 23.28 12.18 0.47
C HIS A 207 24.75 11.75 0.54
N GLU A 208 25.12 10.66 -0.14
CA GLU A 208 26.52 10.20 -0.22
C GLU A 208 27.46 11.24 -0.88
N ILE A 209 26.95 12.01 -1.84
CA ILE A 209 27.75 13.02 -2.56
C ILE A 209 27.81 14.35 -1.78
N HIS A 210 26.73 14.77 -1.13
CA HIS A 210 26.58 16.14 -0.62
C HIS A 210 26.62 16.29 0.90
N GLU A 211 26.52 15.19 1.65
CA GLU A 211 26.58 15.21 3.13
C GLU A 211 27.89 14.62 3.68
N ARG A 212 28.90 14.47 2.81
CA ARG A 212 30.29 14.20 3.20
C ARG A 212 31.01 15.43 3.74
#